data_AF-A0A8T4AD54-F1
#
_entry.id   AF-A0A8T4AD54-F1
#
_cell.length_a   1.000
_cell.length_b   1.000
_cell.length_c   1.000
_cell.angle_alpha   90.00
_cell.angle_beta   90.00
_cell.angle_gamma   90.00
#
_symmetry.space_group_name_H-M   'P 1'
#
loop_
_entity.id
_entity.type
_entity.pdbx_description
1 polymer ?
#
loop_
_entity_poly.entity_id
_entity_poly.type
_entity_poly.pdbx_seq_one_letter_code
_entity_poly.pdbx_strand_id
1 'polypeptide(L)' 'QRCSKCQHTEKANRVSQSKFLCQQCGHSANADHNAALNILAAGHAVFACGVDAIATTMKQEPLAA' A
#
# COMPACT_ATOMS: atom_id res chain seq x y z
N GLN A 1 -5.79 4.73 5.65
CA GLN A 1 -4.52 4.48 4.95
C GLN A 1 -3.52 3.81 5.90
N ARG A 2 -2.86 2.75 5.44
CA ARG A 2 -1.85 1.98 6.21
C ARG A 2 -0.54 2.76 6.32
N CYS A 3 0.06 2.76 7.51
CA CYS A 3 1.41 3.27 7.74
C CYS A 3 2.45 2.21 7.35
N SER A 4 3.43 2.57 6.53
CA SER A 4 4.53 1.66 6.17
C SER A 4 5.41 1.29 7.38
N LYS A 5 5.52 2.19 8.38
CA LYS A 5 6.42 2.03 9.54
C LYS A 5 5.86 1.13 10.64
N CYS A 6 4.61 1.35 11.05
CA CYS A 6 3.97 0.63 12.16
C CYS A 6 2.74 -0.19 11.78
N GLN A 7 2.39 -0.21 10.48
CA GLN A 7 1.29 -0.99 9.93
C GLN A 7 -0.12 -0.61 10.43
N HIS A 8 -0.23 0.39 11.31
CA HIS A 8 -1.50 1.00 11.72
C HIS A 8 -2.27 1.52 10.51
N THR A 9 -3.55 1.22 10.46
CA THR A 9 -4.42 1.60 9.34
C THR A 9 -5.54 2.49 9.84
N GLU A 10 -5.52 3.74 9.39
CA GLU A 10 -6.52 4.73 9.77
C GLU A 10 -6.76 5.74 8.66
N LYS A 11 -8.00 6.15 8.42
CA LYS A 11 -8.37 7.08 7.34
C LYS A 11 -7.69 8.44 7.51
N ALA A 12 -7.62 8.94 8.75
CA ALA A 12 -6.98 10.21 9.10
C ALA A 12 -5.45 10.23 8.87
N ASN A 13 -4.81 9.08 8.58
CA ASN A 13 -3.38 9.06 8.30
C ASN A 13 -3.00 9.80 7.01
N ARG A 14 -3.92 9.93 6.03
CA ARG A 14 -3.71 10.76 4.83
C ARG A 14 -4.41 12.10 5.01
N VAL A 15 -3.62 13.13 5.33
CA VAL A 15 -4.11 14.49 5.65
C VAL A 15 -4.51 15.23 4.38
N SER A 16 -3.78 15.04 3.29
CA SER A 16 -4.13 15.59 1.97
C SER A 16 -3.67 14.64 0.87
N GLN A 17 -3.87 15.01 -0.40
CA GLN A 17 -3.36 14.23 -1.52
C GLN A 17 -1.85 14.00 -1.40
N SER A 18 -1.05 15.01 -1.00
CA SER A 18 0.41 14.86 -0.90
C SER A 18 0.92 14.60 0.52
N LYS A 19 0.14 14.84 1.58
CA LYS A 19 0.60 14.74 2.98
C LYS A 19 0.09 13.49 3.69
N PHE A 20 0.99 12.80 4.37
CA PHE A 20 0.69 11.68 5.26
C PHE A 20 1.29 11.90 6.65
N LEU A 21 0.53 11.57 7.69
CA LEU A 21 0.95 11.57 9.10
C LEU A 21 0.27 10.41 9.82
N CYS A 22 1.04 9.43 10.30
CA CYS A 22 0.48 8.33 11.08
C CYS A 22 0.07 8.81 12.48
N GLN A 23 -1.21 8.62 12.83
CA GLN A 23 -1.76 9.02 14.13
C GLN A 23 -1.24 8.16 15.30
N GLN A 24 -0.69 6.97 15.03
CA GLN A 24 -0.18 6.08 16.07
C GLN A 24 1.32 6.25 16.34
N CYS A 25 2.15 6.42 15.31
CA CYS A 25 3.61 6.45 15.47
C CYS A 25 4.26 7.79 15.08
N GLY A 26 3.46 8.78 14.65
CA GLY A 26 3.95 10.10 14.25
C GLY A 26 4.74 10.12 12.93
N HIS A 27 4.82 9.01 12.19
CA HIS A 27 5.54 8.96 10.93
C HIS A 27 4.90 9.90 9.89
N SER A 28 5.67 10.89 9.44
CA SER A 28 5.29 11.81 8.37
C SER A 28 6.03 11.52 7.08
N ALA A 29 5.33 11.56 5.95
CA ALA A 29 5.92 11.40 4.63
C ALA A 29 5.01 12.03 3.56
N ASN A 30 5.47 12.02 2.30
CA ASN A 30 4.54 12.18 1.19
C ASN A 30 3.61 10.96 1.12
N ALA A 31 2.31 11.18 0.88
CA ALA A 31 1.33 10.10 0.86
C ALA A 31 1.59 9.05 -0.22
N ASP A 32 2.07 9.46 -1.40
CA ASP A 32 2.39 8.55 -2.51
C ASP A 32 3.67 7.78 -2.22
N HIS A 33 4.64 8.38 -1.53
CA HIS A 33 5.83 7.68 -1.04
C HIS A 33 5.47 6.60 0.00
N ASN A 34 4.63 6.92 0.98
CA ASN A 34 4.13 5.92 1.94
C ASN A 34 3.32 4.82 1.23
N ALA A 35 2.55 5.16 0.20
CA ALA A 35 1.84 4.17 -0.60
C ALA A 35 2.81 3.22 -1.34
N ALA A 36 3.85 3.76 -1.98
CA ALA A 36 4.88 2.96 -2.65
C ALA A 36 5.58 1.97 -1.69
N LEU A 37 5.89 2.41 -0.46
CA LEU A 37 6.46 1.53 0.57
C LEU A 37 5.50 0.40 0.98
N ASN A 38 4.20 0.68 1.09
CA ASN A 38 3.21 -0.35 1.38
C ASN A 38 3.08 -1.35 0.21
N ILE A 39 3.12 -0.88 -1.04
CA ILE A 39 3.09 -1.74 -2.24
C ILE A 39 4.34 -2.62 -2.28
N LEU A 40 5.53 -2.06 -2.03
CA LEU A 40 6.78 -2.81 -1.94
C LEU A 40 6.69 -3.92 -0.88
N ALA A 41 6.21 -3.57 0.32
CA ALA A 41 6.03 -4.54 1.40
C ALA A 41 5.03 -5.65 1.03
N ALA A 42 3.94 -5.32 0.35
CA ALA A 42 2.99 -6.30 -0.15
C ALA A 42 3.61 -7.20 -1.23
N GLY A 43 4.40 -6.65 -2.15
CA GLY A 43 5.13 -7.41 -3.17
C GLY A 43 6.14 -8.38 -2.59
N HIS A 44 6.88 -7.98 -1.56
CA HIS A 44 7.78 -8.89 -0.84
C HIS A 44 7.03 -10.01 -0.10
N ALA A 45 5.85 -9.73 0.46
CA ALA A 45 5.02 -10.75 1.11
C ALA A 45 4.53 -11.82 0.12
N VAL A 46 4.25 -11.45 -1.14
CA VAL A 46 3.89 -12.39 -2.21
C VAL A 46 5.06 -13.33 -2.52
N PHE A 47 6.28 -12.81 -2.62
CA PHE A 47 7.47 -13.60 -2.95
C PHE A 47 7.84 -14.64 -1.87
N ALA A 48 7.68 -14.28 -0.58
CA ALA A 48 8.03 -15.15 0.55
C ALA A 48 7.13 -16.40 0.68
N CYS A 49 5.93 -16.40 0.08
CA CYS A 49 5.01 -17.54 0.10
C CYS A 49 5.17 -18.50 -1.10
N GLY A 50 6.20 -18.32 -1.94
CA GLY A 50 6.49 -19.23 -3.05
C GLY A 50 5.51 -19.16 -4.23
N VAL A 51 4.71 -18.09 -4.32
CA VAL A 51 3.95 -17.80 -5.54
C VAL A 51 4.81 -16.97 -6.47
N ASP A 52 5.30 -17.61 -7.55
CA ASP A 52 6.00 -16.92 -8.63
C ASP A 52 5.07 -15.83 -9.18
N ALA A 53 5.44 -14.56 -8.97
CA ALA A 53 4.64 -13.37 -9.31
C ALA A 53 4.47 -13.14 -10.85
N ILE A 54 4.59 -14.20 -11.65
CA ILE A 54 4.46 -14.19 -13.11
C ILE A 54 3.17 -14.88 -13.59
N ALA A 55 2.30 -15.38 -12.71
CA ALA A 55 1.10 -16.15 -13.08
C ALA A 55 -0.26 -15.44 -12.94
N THR A 56 -0.31 -14.11 -12.75
CA THR A 56 -1.60 -13.39 -12.72
C THR A 56 -1.62 -12.14 -13.59
N THR A 57 -1.15 -12.24 -14.83
CA THR A 57 -1.61 -11.33 -15.90
C THR A 57 -2.90 -11.90 -16.52
N MET A 58 -3.96 -12.06 -15.71
CA MET A 58 -5.30 -12.23 -16.26
C MET A 58 -5.80 -10.85 -16.64
N LYS A 59 -5.94 -10.59 -17.94
CA LYS A 59 -6.62 -9.40 -18.47
C LYS A 59 -8.01 -9.37 -17.85
N GLN A 60 -8.23 -8.47 -16.90
CA GLN A 60 -9.57 -8.20 -16.39
C GLN A 60 -10.27 -7.36 -17.46
N GLU A 61 -11.12 -8.02 -18.26
CA GLU A 61 -12.08 -7.32 -19.10
C GLU A 61 -13.18 -6.75 -18.18
N PRO A 62 -13.52 -5.46 -18.28
CA PRO A 62 -14.61 -4.89 -17.51
C PRO A 62 -15.89 -5.61 -17.91
N LEU A 63 -16.66 -6.12 -16.93
CA LEU A 63 -18.00 -6.60 -17.19
C LEU A 63 -18.83 -5.39 -17.61
N ALA A 64 -19.18 -5.34 -18.90
CA ALA A 64 -20.10 -4.35 -19.43
C ALA A 64 -21.46 -4.49 -18.70
N ALA A 65 -22.08 -3.32 -18.47
CA ALA A 65 -23.26 -3.05 -17.66
C ALA A 65 -24.44 -4.00 -17.84
#